data_AF-A0ABD4ENM2-F1
#
_entry.id   AF-A0ABD4ENM2-F1
#
_cell.length_a   1.000
_cell.length_b   1.000
_cell.length_c   1.000
_cell.angle_alpha   90.00
_cell.angle_beta   90.00
_cell.angle_gamma   90.00
#
_symmetry.space_group_name_H-M   'P 1'
#
loop_
_entity.id
_entity.type
_entity.pdbx_description
1 polymer ?
#
loop_
_entity_poly.entity_id
_entity_poly.type
_entity_poly.pdbx_seq_one_letter_code
_entity_poly.pdbx_strand_id
1 'polypeptide(L)' 'MLELNLRAYKCPQQFIQFKLGLRDAISLKQAITFNISQEQNTDDIERYLQKKAYYYKLNKQQGLLLVEPLRV' A
#
# COMPACT_ATOMS: atom_id res chain seq x y z
N MET A 1 12.21 5.99 3.53
CA MET A 1 11.20 5.06 2.96
C MET A 1 10.45 4.45 4.11
N LEU A 2 9.12 4.55 4.11
CA LEU A 2 8.28 4.00 5.18
C LEU A 2 8.02 2.52 4.96
N GLU A 3 7.68 1.82 6.03
CA GLU A 3 7.26 0.43 5.97
C GLU A 3 6.03 0.23 6.85
N LEU A 4 5.02 -0.49 6.34
CA LEU A 4 3.83 -0.84 7.11
C LEU A 4 3.46 -2.30 6.88
N ASN A 5 3.27 -3.04 7.97
CA ASN A 5 2.85 -4.43 7.89
C ASN A 5 1.32 -4.52 7.82
N LEU A 6 0.79 -4.93 6.66
CA LEU A 6 -0.64 -5.16 6.44
C LEU A 6 -1.08 -6.59 6.78
N ARG A 7 -0.15 -7.53 7.02
CA ARG A 7 -0.47 -8.96 7.25
C ARG A 7 -1.35 -9.20 8.48
N ALA A 8 -1.26 -8.33 9.48
CA ALA A 8 -2.04 -8.42 10.71
C ALA A 8 -3.51 -8.05 10.53
N TYR A 9 -3.88 -7.43 9.41
CA TYR A 9 -5.21 -6.87 9.21
C TYR A 9 -5.99 -7.65 8.14
N LYS A 10 -7.30 -7.82 8.40
CA LYS A 10 -8.25 -8.34 7.42
C LYS A 10 -9.06 -7.19 6.82
N CYS A 11 -9.71 -7.42 5.68
CA CYS A 11 -10.70 -6.48 5.16
C CYS A 11 -11.82 -6.28 6.21
N PRO A 12 -12.27 -5.04 6.51
CA PRO A 12 -11.89 -3.76 5.88
C PRO A 12 -10.70 -3.03 6.52
N GLN A 13 -10.22 -3.48 7.68
CA GLN A 13 -9.13 -2.84 8.42
C GLN A 13 -7.84 -2.73 7.60
N GLN A 14 -7.53 -3.75 6.78
CA GLN A 14 -6.39 -3.75 5.89
C GLN A 14 -6.39 -2.53 4.95
N PHE A 15 -7.53 -2.22 4.34
CA PHE A 15 -7.67 -1.09 3.43
C PHE A 15 -7.60 0.25 4.16
N ILE A 16 -8.11 0.32 5.39
CA ILE A 16 -7.99 1.51 6.23
C ILE A 16 -6.52 1.77 6.58
N GLN A 17 -5.79 0.76 7.05
CA GLN A 17 -4.38 0.86 7.41
C GLN A 17 -3.51 1.23 6.21
N PHE A 18 -3.80 0.65 5.04
CA PHE A 18 -3.19 1.05 3.77
C PHE A 18 -3.36 2.56 3.51
N LYS A 19 -4.59 3.09 3.61
CA LYS A 19 -4.84 4.53 3.38
C LYS A 19 -4.13 5.43 4.39
N LEU A 20 -4.06 5.03 5.65
CA LEU A 20 -3.34 5.78 6.69
C LEU A 20 -1.84 5.83 6.37
N GLY A 21 -1.20 4.68 6.12
CA GLY A 21 0.21 4.63 5.76
C GLY A 21 0.52 5.41 4.48
N LEU A 22 -0.36 5.34 3.48
CA LEU A 22 -0.19 6.10 2.24
C LEU A 22 -0.28 7.62 2.48
N ARG A 23 -1.19 8.09 3.34
CA ARG A 23 -1.30 9.50 3.71
C ARG A 23 -0.02 9.99 4.39
N ASP A 24 0.55 9.18 5.29
CA ASP A 24 1.79 9.51 5.99
C ASP A 24 2.97 9.58 5.01
N ALA A 25 3.04 8.64 4.06
CA ALA A 25 4.03 8.62 2.98
C ALA A 25 3.99 9.89 2.11
N ILE A 26 2.79 10.35 1.76
CA ILE A 26 2.58 11.59 1.01
C ILE A 26 3.03 12.80 1.83
N SER A 27 2.61 12.89 3.09
CA SER A 27 2.99 14.00 3.98
C SER A 27 4.50 14.11 4.15
N LEU A 28 5.19 12.98 4.19
CA LEU A 28 6.64 12.90 4.33
C LEU A 28 7.39 12.95 3.00
N LYS A 29 6.68 12.96 1.86
CA LYS A 29 7.25 12.90 0.50
C LYS A 29 8.20 11.72 0.31
N GLN A 30 7.86 10.56 0.86
CA GLN A 30 8.67 9.34 0.77
C GLN A 30 7.87 8.15 0.24
N ALA A 31 8.53 7.24 -0.46
CA ALA A 31 7.96 5.94 -0.81
C ALA A 31 7.63 5.11 0.44
N ILE A 32 6.65 4.22 0.29
CA ILE A 32 6.22 3.28 1.32
C ILE A 32 6.16 1.85 0.77
N THR A 33 6.67 0.90 1.55
CA THR A 33 6.46 -0.54 1.30
C THR A 33 5.44 -1.10 2.28
N PHE A 34 4.42 -1.75 1.74
CA PHE A 34 3.46 -2.53 2.50
C PHE A 34 3.83 -4.01 2.46
N ASN A 35 3.99 -4.62 3.63
CA ASN A 35 4.10 -6.08 3.73
C ASN A 35 2.70 -6.69 3.68
N ILE A 36 2.45 -7.54 2.70
CA ILE A 36 1.21 -8.30 2.51
C ILE A 36 1.51 -9.80 2.55
N SER A 37 0.51 -10.64 2.76
CA SER A 37 0.64 -12.09 2.58
C SER A 37 0.25 -12.50 1.16
N GLN A 38 0.69 -13.69 0.73
CA GLN A 38 0.36 -14.21 -0.60
C GLN A 38 -1.14 -14.44 -0.79
N GLU A 39 -1.85 -14.80 0.28
CA GLU A 39 -3.29 -15.07 0.29
C GLU A 39 -4.15 -13.82 0.49
N GLN A 40 -3.55 -12.69 0.86
CA GLN A 40 -4.31 -11.45 1.07
C GLN A 40 -4.84 -10.92 -0.25
N ASN A 41 -6.16 -10.68 -0.30
CA ASN A 41 -6.78 -9.97 -1.41
C ASN A 41 -6.32 -8.49 -1.38
N THR A 42 -5.73 -8.03 -2.48
CA THR A 42 -5.25 -6.65 -2.65
C THR A 42 -6.05 -5.86 -3.69
N ASP A 43 -7.17 -6.40 -4.19
CA ASP A 43 -7.91 -5.86 -5.33
C ASP A 43 -8.42 -4.44 -5.05
N ASP A 44 -8.93 -4.18 -3.85
CA ASP A 44 -9.39 -2.84 -3.47
C ASP A 44 -8.22 -1.85 -3.33
N ILE A 45 -7.05 -2.33 -2.90
CA ILE A 45 -5.83 -1.52 -2.82
C ILE A 45 -5.36 -1.14 -4.23
N GLU A 46 -5.22 -2.12 -5.12
CA GLU A 46 -4.79 -1.88 -6.51
C GLU A 46 -5.79 -1.00 -7.27
N ARG A 47 -7.10 -1.25 -7.12
CA ARG A 47 -8.15 -0.42 -7.72
C ARG A 47 -8.06 1.03 -7.23
N TYR A 48 -7.78 1.24 -5.95
CA TYR A 48 -7.58 2.59 -5.41
C TYR A 48 -6.34 3.27 -6.02
N LEU A 49 -5.20 2.57 -6.05
CA LEU A 49 -3.94 3.10 -6.58
C LEU A 49 -4.06 3.46 -8.06
N GLN A 50 -4.66 2.60 -8.87
CA GLN A 50 -4.94 2.83 -10.29
C GLN A 50 -5.86 4.03 -10.50
N LYS A 51 -6.99 4.09 -9.76
CA LYS A 51 -7.95 5.20 -9.86
C LYS A 51 -7.32 6.56 -9.51
N LYS A 52 -6.30 6.56 -8.66
CA LYS A 52 -5.59 7.77 -8.22
C LYS A 52 -4.26 8.00 -8.94
N ALA A 53 -3.95 7.19 -9.96
CA ALA A 53 -2.73 7.29 -10.76
C ALA A 53 -1.42 7.25 -9.93
N TYR A 54 -1.38 6.42 -8.89
CA TYR A 54 -0.13 6.15 -8.17
C TYR A 54 0.79 5.26 -9.00
N TYR A 55 2.10 5.52 -8.93
CA TYR A 55 3.11 4.56 -9.35
C TYR A 55 3.32 3.54 -8.23
N TYR A 56 3.16 2.26 -8.54
CA TYR A 56 3.35 1.18 -7.58
C TYR A 56 3.92 -0.08 -8.22
N LYS A 57 4.58 -0.91 -7.42
CA LYS A 57 5.09 -2.23 -7.81
C LYS A 57 4.61 -3.26 -6.80
N LEU A 58 3.80 -4.21 -7.27
CA LEU A 58 3.34 -5.35 -6.49
C LEU A 58 4.20 -6.57 -6.80
N ASN A 59 4.85 -7.13 -5.77
CA ASN A 59 5.50 -8.44 -5.83
C ASN A 59 4.76 -9.41 -4.90
N LYS A 60 3.80 -10.16 -5.47
CA LYS A 60 3.01 -11.15 -4.72
C LYS A 60 3.89 -12.27 -4.15
N GLN A 61 4.93 -12.71 -4.87
CA GLN A 61 5.81 -13.79 -4.41
C GLN A 61 6.55 -13.41 -3.12
N GLN A 62 7.04 -12.17 -3.05
CA GLN A 62 7.72 -11.64 -1.86
C GLN A 62 6.76 -11.06 -0.81
N GLY A 63 5.47 -10.92 -1.13
CA GLY A 63 4.49 -10.31 -0.24
C GLY A 63 4.78 -8.83 0.01
N LEU A 64 5.16 -8.09 -1.04
CA LEU A 64 5.54 -6.68 -0.96
C LEU A 64 4.75 -5.84 -1.97
N LEU A 65 4.28 -4.67 -1.52
CA LEU A 65 3.70 -3.63 -2.36
C LEU A 65 4.45 -2.32 -2.10
N LEU A 66 5.25 -1.87 -3.07
CA LEU A 66 5.92 -0.58 -3.04
C LEU A 66 5.04 0.48 -3.71
N VAL A 67 4.87 1.64 -3.08
CA VAL A 67 4.09 2.76 -3.62
C VAL A 67 4.90 4.06 -3.50
N GLU A 68 5.02 4.78 -4.62
CA GLU A 68 5.60 6.12 -4.66
C GLU A 68 4.58 7.17 -4.19
N PRO A 69 4.98 8.20 -3.42
CA PRO A 69 4.06 9.26 -3.02
C PRO A 69 3.73 10.12 -4.25
N LEU A 70 2.48 10.58 -4.36
CA LEU A 70 2.15 11.61 -5.33
C LEU A 70 2.92 12.89 -4.98
N ARG A 71 3.60 13.46 -5.98
CA ARG A 71 4.20 14.79 -5.88
C ARG A 71 3.11 15.80 -6.18
N VAL A 72 2.45 16.28 -5.13
CA VAL A 72 1.51 17.40 -5.19
C VAL A 72 2.27 18.72 -5.08
#